data_AF-A0A9P9Z0F7-F1
#
_entry.id   AF-A0A9P9Z0F7-F1
#
_cell.length_a   1.000
_cell.length_b   1.000
_cell.length_c   1.000
_cell.angle_alpha   90.00
_cell.angle_beta   90.00
_cell.angle_gamma   90.00
#
_symmetry.space_group_name_H-M   'P 1'
#
loop_
_entity.id
_entity.type
_entity.pdbx_description
1 polymer ?
#
loop_
_entity_poly.entity_id
_entity_poly.type
_entity_poly.pdbx_seq_one_letter_code
_entity_poly.pdbx_strand_id
1 'polypeptide(L)' 'MPNPLWFIFWLLVFWFVSFFVAFFCAFCYIWVYAFASCIPALTGISDILLQGVQFPFYCGKAMLEGKPAF' A
#
# COMPACT_ATOMS: atom_id res chain seq x y z
N MET A 1 5.11 -20.40 15.19
CA MET A 1 6.26 -19.49 15.30
C MET A 1 6.38 -18.78 13.97
N PRO A 2 6.37 -17.45 13.91
CA PRO A 2 6.47 -16.74 12.64
C PRO A 2 7.76 -17.18 11.95
N ASN A 3 7.64 -17.72 10.75
CA ASN A 3 8.80 -18.20 9.99
C ASN A 3 9.67 -16.98 9.64
N PRO A 4 10.91 -16.89 10.14
CA PRO A 4 11.77 -15.73 9.92
C PRO A 4 12.07 -15.49 8.44
N LEU A 5 11.98 -16.55 7.61
CA LEU A 5 12.10 -16.46 6.16
C LEU A 5 10.98 -15.61 5.52
N TRP A 6 9.74 -15.74 6.01
CA TRP A 6 8.60 -14.95 5.53
C TRP A 6 8.69 -13.49 5.98
N PHE A 7 9.22 -13.24 7.17
CA PHE A 7 9.52 -11.88 7.64
C PHE A 7 10.52 -11.18 6.72
N ILE A 8 11.64 -11.83 6.39
CA ILE A 8 12.65 -11.28 5.46
C ILE A 8 12.06 -11.00 4.08
N PHE A 9 11.22 -11.90 3.56
CA PHE A 9 10.58 -11.73 2.25
C PHE A 9 9.68 -10.49 2.22
N TRP A 10 8.78 -10.36 3.20
CA TRP A 10 7.89 -9.21 3.29
C TRP A 10 8.64 -7.90 3.56
N LEU A 11 9.77 -7.93 4.26
CA LEU A 11 10.66 -6.78 4.45
C LEU A 11 11.27 -6.32 3.12
N LEU A 12 11.74 -7.27 2.30
CA LEU A 12 12.27 -6.97 0.98
C LEU A 12 11.20 -6.32 0.09
N VAL A 13 9.98 -6.88 0.10
CA VAL A 13 8.83 -6.34 -0.64
C VAL A 13 8.43 -4.96 -0.11
N PHE A 14 8.43 -4.77 1.21
CA PHE A 14 8.15 -3.47 1.83
C PHE A 14 9.12 -2.39 1.33
N TRP A 15 10.43 -2.70 1.33
CA TRP A 15 11.47 -1.72 0.98
C TRP A 15 11.54 -1.42 -0.52
N PHE A 16 11.54 -2.45 -1.37
CA PHE A 16 11.77 -2.27 -2.81
C PHE A 16 10.51 -2.01 -3.63
N VAL A 17 9.34 -2.46 -3.16
CA VAL A 17 8.10 -2.36 -3.93
C VAL A 17 7.15 -1.42 -3.23
N SER A 18 6.85 -1.70 -1.96
CA SER A 18 5.78 -1.02 -1.27
C SER A 18 6.04 0.47 -1.07
N PHE A 19 7.29 0.85 -0.80
CA PHE A 19 7.65 2.25 -0.63
C PHE A 19 7.44 3.06 -1.93
N PHE A 20 7.88 2.53 -3.07
CA PHE A 20 7.73 3.19 -4.38
C PHE A 20 6.28 3.27 -4.83
N VAL A 21 5.52 2.19 -4.66
CA VAL A 21 4.09 2.16 -5.00
C VAL A 21 3.31 3.15 -4.14
N ALA A 22 3.53 3.16 -2.83
CA ALA A 22 2.85 4.08 -1.93
C ALA A 22 3.21 5.53 -2.22
N PHE A 23 4.47 5.83 -2.57
CA PHE A 23 4.89 7.18 -2.93
C PHE A 23 4.20 7.68 -4.21
N PHE A 24 4.17 6.85 -5.26
CA PHE A 24 3.50 7.19 -6.51
C PHE A 24 1.98 7.33 -6.32
N CYS A 25 1.35 6.40 -5.62
CA CYS A 25 -0.08 6.46 -5.30
C CYS A 25 -0.43 7.66 -4.43
N ALA A 26 0.41 8.04 -3.46
CA ALA A 26 0.18 9.21 -2.60
C ALA A 26 0.24 10.51 -3.41
N PHE A 27 1.22 10.63 -4.30
CA PHE A 27 1.33 11.78 -5.18
C PHE A 27 0.06 11.94 -6.04
N CYS A 28 -0.37 10.88 -6.71
CA CYS A 28 -1.60 10.92 -7.50
C CYS A 28 -2.85 11.12 -6.64
N TYR A 29 -2.88 10.57 -5.42
CA TYR A 29 -4.06 10.61 -4.54
C TYR A 29 -4.38 12.04 -4.14
N ILE A 30 -3.35 12.83 -3.79
CA ILE A 30 -3.52 14.23 -3.38
C ILE A 30 -4.20 15.04 -4.50
N TRP A 31 -3.78 14.87 -5.75
CA TRP A 31 -4.38 15.54 -6.89
C TRP A 31 -5.82 15.06 -7.13
N VAL A 32 -6.04 13.75 -7.21
CA VAL A 32 -7.38 13.17 -7.48
C VAL A 32 -8.36 13.52 -6.36
N TYR A 33 -7.94 13.48 -5.10
CA TYR A 33 -8.77 13.79 -3.95
C TYR A 33 -9.20 15.26 -3.92
N ALA A 34 -8.32 16.18 -4.32
CA ALA A 34 -8.69 17.59 -4.48
C ALA A 34 -9.81 17.76 -5.53
N PHE A 35 -9.73 17.07 -6.68
CA PHE A 35 -10.78 17.09 -7.70
C PHE A 35 -12.03 16.29 -7.32
N ALA A 36 -11.91 15.24 -6.52
CA ALA A 36 -13.01 14.42 -6.05
C ALA A 36 -14.01 15.22 -5.19
N SER A 37 -13.53 16.27 -4.52
CA SER A 37 -14.40 17.21 -3.79
C SER A 37 -15.41 17.94 -4.70
N CYS A 38 -15.08 18.13 -5.98
CA CYS A 38 -15.94 18.76 -6.98
C CYS A 38 -16.67 17.73 -7.86
N ILE A 39 -16.09 16.55 -8.06
CA ILE A 39 -16.63 15.50 -8.94
C ILE A 39 -16.72 14.17 -8.16
N PRO A 40 -17.91 13.80 -7.66
CA PRO A 40 -18.08 12.59 -6.84
C PRO A 40 -17.77 11.29 -7.59
N ALA A 41 -17.76 11.28 -8.93
CA ALA A 41 -17.37 10.12 -9.72
C ALA A 41 -15.88 9.75 -9.59
N LEU A 42 -15.02 10.69 -9.15
CA LEU A 42 -13.59 10.45 -8.94
C LEU A 42 -13.28 9.74 -7.60
N THR A 43 -14.28 9.60 -6.72
CA THR A 43 -14.12 8.93 -5.42
C THR A 43 -13.60 7.50 -5.58
N GLY A 44 -14.12 6.73 -6.54
CA GLY A 44 -13.64 5.37 -6.81
C GLY A 44 -12.16 5.30 -7.20
N ILE A 45 -11.65 6.30 -7.92
CA ILE A 45 -10.21 6.39 -8.26
C ILE A 45 -9.40 6.74 -7.02
N SER A 46 -9.91 7.65 -6.18
CA SER A 46 -9.25 8.02 -4.94
C SER A 46 -9.16 6.85 -3.95
N ASP A 47 -10.18 5.99 -3.87
CA ASP A 47 -10.18 4.81 -3.01
C ASP A 47 -9.16 3.76 -3.46
N ILE A 48 -9.04 3.52 -4.76
CA ILE A 48 -8.03 2.60 -5.32
C ILE A 48 -6.62 3.13 -5.03
N LEU A 49 -6.39 4.43 -5.21
CA LEU A 49 -5.10 5.04 -4.88
C LEU A 49 -4.81 4.97 -3.39
N LEU A 50 -5.81 5.16 -2.53
CA LEU A 50 -5.68 5.05 -1.08
C LEU A 50 -5.29 3.63 -0.67
N GLN A 51 -5.85 2.59 -1.30
CA GLN A 51 -5.42 1.21 -1.10
C GLN A 51 -3.94 1.01 -1.46
N GLY A 52 -3.47 1.63 -2.55
CA GLY A 52 -2.05 1.63 -2.93
C GLY A 52 -1.16 2.32 -1.89
N VAL A 53 -1.61 3.43 -1.32
CA VAL A 53 -0.90 4.14 -0.22
C VAL A 53 -0.85 3.31 1.06
N GLN A 54 -1.87 2.48 1.32
CA GLN A 54 -1.96 1.61 2.49
C GLN A 54 -1.16 0.29 2.34
N PHE A 55 -0.62 0.00 1.16
CA PHE A 55 0.15 -1.20 0.90
C PHE A 55 1.36 -1.42 1.85
N PRO A 56 2.12 -0.39 2.29
CA PRO A 56 3.20 -0.56 3.25
C PRO A 56 2.69 -1.04 4.60
N PHE A 57 1.52 -0.54 5.02
CA PHE A 57 0.89 -0.99 6.26
C PHE A 57 0.50 -2.47 6.17
N TYR A 58 -0.04 -2.90 5.02
CA TYR A 58 -0.34 -4.30 4.76
C TYR A 58 0.91 -5.18 4.80
N CYS A 59 1.99 -4.78 4.13
CA CYS A 59 3.28 -5.49 4.19
C CYS A 59 3.84 -5.54 5.63
N GLY A 60 3.73 -4.44 6.38
CA GLY A 60 4.08 -4.34 7.80
C GLY A 60 3.33 -5.35 8.67
N LYS A 61 2.02 -5.45 8.47
CA LYS A 61 1.18 -6.41 9.18
C LYS A 61 1.53 -7.85 8.79
N ALA A 62 1.75 -8.13 7.50
CA ALA A 62 2.13 -9.44 7.02
C ALA A 62 3.51 -9.91 7.53
N MET A 63 4.44 -8.97 7.76
CA MET A 63 5.71 -9.23 8.45
C MET A 63 5.46 -9.71 9.89
N LEU A 64 4.67 -8.97 10.67
CA LEU A 64 4.41 -9.28 12.09
C LEU A 64 3.62 -10.57 12.27
N GLU A 65 2.68 -10.85 11.38
CA GLU A 65 1.87 -12.08 11.39
C GLU A 65 2.64 -13.29 10.84
N GLY A 66 3.81 -13.09 10.21
CA GLY A 66 4.58 -14.16 9.59
C GLY A 66 3.81 -14.87 8.46
N LYS A 67 2.98 -14.13 7.74
CA LYS A 67 2.02 -14.68 6.79
C LYS A 67 2.76 -15.31 5.59
N PRO A 68 2.48 -16.58 5.23
CA PRO A 68 3.06 -17.16 4.03
C PRO A 68 2.51 -16.44 2.80
N ALA A 69 3.37 -16.12 1.83
CA ALA A 69 2.94 -15.49 0.57
C ALA A 69 2.30 -16.48 -0.42
N PHE A 70 2.37 -17.79 -0.14
CA PHE A 70 1.75 -18.89 -0.90
C PHE A 70 1.08 -19.88 0.06
#